data_AF-M0LJE7-F1
#
_entry.id   AF-M0LJE7-F1
#
_cell.length_a   1.000
_cell.length_b   1.000
_cell.length_c   1.000
_cell.angle_alpha   90.00
_cell.angle_beta   90.00
_cell.angle_gamma   90.00
#
_symmetry.space_group_name_H-M   'P 1'
#
loop_
_entity.id
_entity.type
_entity.pdbx_description
1 polymer ?
#
loop_
_entity_poly.entity_id
_entity_poly.type
_entity_poly.pdbx_seq_one_letter_code
_entity_poly.pdbx_strand_id
1 'polypeptide(L)'
;MAELSRRRLLAGTGTVLAGGLAGCSTEEGENDGTTDGDGDGNGDDSGVETETGTETETETENGNDDSSASDGTILGDIRIENVDDGSHTVDVVVEFGDEIEHWSTHELESADGTELERDWTTEPGSFRVTARLDGDDPVQVDPETWNRAPCLELVVLVDRDGELTVLADADGEHCGDDDGDEDGSQPFDGGD
;
A
#
# COMPACT_ATOMS: atom_id res chain seq x y z
N MET A 1 10.44 -12.22 29.97
CA MET A 1 9.89 -11.11 30.78
C MET A 1 8.75 -10.51 29.99
N ALA A 2 7.60 -10.34 30.66
CA ALA A 2 6.32 -9.81 30.18
C ALA A 2 5.66 -10.52 28.97
N GLU A 3 4.89 -11.57 29.25
CA GLU A 3 3.91 -12.16 28.33
C GLU A 3 2.68 -11.25 28.22
N LEU A 4 2.33 -10.84 26.99
CA LEU A 4 1.16 -10.01 26.69
C LEU A 4 -0.14 -10.71 27.12
N SER A 5 -0.77 -10.19 28.18
CA SER A 5 -2.05 -10.66 28.71
C SER A 5 -3.19 -10.32 27.75
N ARG A 6 -3.63 -11.30 26.96
CA ARG A 6 -4.78 -11.18 26.06
C ARG A 6 -6.09 -11.45 26.81
N ARG A 7 -7.13 -10.70 26.40
CA ARG A 7 -8.59 -10.91 26.59
C ARG A 7 -9.22 -10.22 27.81
N ARG A 8 -9.83 -9.05 27.58
CA ARG A 8 -11.00 -8.60 28.35
C ARG A 8 -12.26 -9.12 27.68
N LEU A 9 -12.87 -10.12 28.33
CA LEU A 9 -14.21 -10.62 28.05
C LEU A 9 -15.23 -9.49 28.34
N LEU A 10 -16.03 -9.09 27.34
CA LEU A 10 -17.26 -8.33 27.60
C LEU A 10 -18.28 -9.29 28.22
N ALA A 11 -18.42 -9.22 29.55
CA ALA A 11 -19.47 -9.89 30.29
C ALA A 11 -20.75 -9.05 30.21
N GLY A 12 -21.76 -9.58 29.50
CA GLY A 12 -23.09 -9.00 29.45
C GLY A 12 -23.83 -9.13 30.78
N THR A 13 -24.75 -8.19 31.04
CA THR A 13 -25.87 -8.42 31.95
C THR A 13 -27.11 -7.79 31.33
N GLY A 14 -28.07 -8.63 30.95
CA GLY A 14 -29.33 -8.19 30.37
C GLY A 14 -30.29 -7.59 31.40
N THR A 15 -31.19 -6.74 30.92
CA THR A 15 -32.44 -6.44 31.63
C THR A 15 -33.56 -6.38 30.58
N VAL A 16 -34.54 -7.28 30.74
CA VAL A 16 -35.77 -7.32 29.94
C VAL A 16 -36.72 -6.27 30.48
N LEU A 17 -37.20 -5.36 29.63
CA LEU A 17 -38.40 -4.57 29.89
C LEU A 17 -39.34 -4.66 28.68
N ALA A 18 -40.51 -5.24 28.91
CA ALA A 18 -41.63 -5.29 27.99
C ALA A 18 -42.42 -3.97 28.04
N GLY A 19 -42.88 -3.47 26.89
CA GLY A 19 -44.02 -2.54 26.83
C GLY A 19 -43.98 -1.52 25.69
N GLY A 20 -45.01 -1.57 24.83
CA GLY A 20 -45.47 -0.42 24.03
C GLY A 20 -45.46 -0.62 22.51
N LEU A 21 -46.52 -1.23 21.95
CA LEU A 21 -46.81 -1.19 20.52
C LEU A 21 -47.56 0.11 20.20
N ALA A 22 -46.89 1.04 19.53
CA ALA A 22 -47.48 2.09 18.70
C ALA A 22 -46.51 2.25 17.52
N GLY A 23 -46.85 1.96 16.27
CA GLY A 23 -48.12 2.14 15.59
C GLY A 23 -47.96 3.29 14.59
N CYS A 24 -47.24 3.06 13.48
CA CYS A 24 -47.45 3.74 12.21
C CYS A 24 -46.73 2.98 11.08
N SER A 25 -47.46 2.07 10.43
CA SER A 25 -47.14 1.59 9.09
C SER A 25 -48.42 1.71 8.28
N THR A 26 -48.34 2.43 7.16
CA THR A 26 -49.37 2.67 6.14
C THR A 26 -48.61 3.22 4.93
N GLU A 27 -48.82 2.84 3.67
CA GLU A 27 -49.61 1.81 3.00
C GLU A 27 -49.02 1.71 1.57
N GLU A 28 -48.91 0.47 1.07
CA GLU A 28 -49.30 0.03 -0.27
C GLU A 28 -48.46 0.35 -1.52
N GLY A 29 -48.09 -0.73 -2.22
CA GLY A 29 -47.46 -0.76 -3.53
C GLY A 29 -47.26 -2.21 -4.01
N GLU A 30 -48.36 -2.91 -4.26
CA GLU A 30 -48.40 -4.20 -4.96
C GLU A 30 -47.90 -4.05 -6.41
N ASN A 31 -46.96 -4.90 -6.83
CA ASN A 31 -46.92 -5.39 -8.21
C ASN A 31 -46.37 -6.82 -8.28
N ASP A 32 -47.30 -7.73 -8.56
CA ASP A 32 -47.13 -9.13 -8.92
C ASP A 32 -46.40 -9.27 -10.27
N GLY A 33 -45.53 -10.28 -10.41
CA GLY A 33 -44.90 -10.56 -11.71
C GLY A 33 -43.74 -11.55 -11.67
N THR A 34 -44.04 -12.83 -11.57
CA THR A 34 -43.16 -13.99 -11.84
C THR A 34 -42.56 -13.92 -13.26
N THR A 35 -41.29 -14.30 -13.44
CA THR A 35 -40.81 -15.00 -14.65
C THR A 35 -39.53 -15.78 -14.32
N ASP A 36 -39.68 -17.11 -14.28
CA ASP A 36 -38.62 -18.10 -14.44
C ASP A 36 -38.03 -18.04 -15.85
N GLY A 37 -36.72 -18.22 -15.97
CA GLY A 37 -36.01 -18.21 -17.25
C GLY A 37 -34.84 -19.19 -17.26
N ASP A 38 -35.16 -20.47 -17.47
CA ASP A 38 -34.27 -21.52 -17.97
C ASP A 38 -33.68 -21.11 -19.34
N GLY A 39 -32.38 -21.36 -19.52
CA GLY A 39 -31.65 -21.10 -20.75
C GLY A 39 -30.52 -22.10 -20.99
N ASP A 40 -30.91 -23.32 -21.36
CA ASP A 40 -30.06 -24.40 -21.89
C ASP A 40 -29.65 -24.11 -23.36
N GLY A 41 -28.40 -24.38 -23.74
CA GLY A 41 -27.88 -23.99 -25.07
C GLY A 41 -26.51 -24.54 -25.49
N ASN A 42 -26.37 -25.87 -25.53
CA ASN A 42 -25.65 -26.76 -26.46
C ASN A 42 -24.71 -26.19 -27.57
N GLY A 43 -23.54 -26.83 -27.79
CA GLY A 43 -23.01 -27.01 -29.16
C GLY A 43 -21.48 -27.08 -29.37
N ASP A 44 -21.00 -28.30 -29.63
CA ASP A 44 -19.68 -28.75 -30.10
C ASP A 44 -19.25 -28.14 -31.46
N ASP A 45 -17.95 -27.83 -31.64
CA ASP A 45 -17.31 -27.94 -32.96
C ASP A 45 -15.84 -28.40 -32.82
N SER A 46 -15.57 -29.56 -33.41
CA SER A 46 -14.26 -30.17 -33.61
C SER A 46 -13.79 -29.86 -35.04
N GLY A 47 -12.55 -29.37 -35.23
CA GLY A 47 -12.02 -29.17 -36.57
C GLY A 47 -10.51 -28.89 -36.61
N VAL A 48 -9.75 -29.94 -36.89
CA VAL A 48 -8.28 -30.01 -37.08
C VAL A 48 -7.77 -29.08 -38.19
N GLU A 49 -6.55 -28.54 -38.06
CA GLU A 49 -5.54 -28.50 -39.14
C GLU A 49 -4.14 -28.71 -38.54
N THR A 50 -3.50 -29.79 -39.00
CA THR A 50 -2.12 -30.19 -38.70
C THR A 50 -1.22 -29.56 -39.74
N GLU A 51 -0.24 -28.75 -39.34
CA GLU A 51 0.90 -28.41 -40.18
C GLU A 51 2.20 -28.68 -39.42
N THR A 52 2.84 -29.76 -39.86
CA THR A 52 4.23 -30.15 -39.57
C THR A 52 5.21 -29.06 -40.01
N GLY A 53 6.22 -28.76 -39.19
CA GLY A 53 7.35 -27.97 -39.66
C GLY A 53 8.40 -27.64 -38.61
N THR A 54 9.42 -28.50 -38.55
CA THR A 54 10.82 -28.10 -38.41
C THR A 54 11.28 -27.63 -37.02
N GLU A 55 11.79 -28.62 -36.28
CA GLU A 55 13.01 -28.55 -35.48
C GLU A 55 13.94 -27.39 -35.87
N THR A 56 14.07 -26.43 -34.96
CA THR A 56 15.26 -25.59 -34.86
C THR A 56 15.57 -25.47 -33.39
N GLU A 57 16.53 -26.32 -33.00
CA GLU A 57 17.35 -26.13 -31.82
C GLU A 57 17.93 -24.72 -31.92
N THR A 58 17.47 -23.83 -31.05
CA THR A 58 18.28 -22.69 -30.66
C THR A 58 18.35 -22.78 -29.15
N GLU A 59 19.36 -23.52 -28.70
CA GLU A 59 20.01 -23.28 -27.43
C GLU A 59 20.52 -21.84 -27.49
N THR A 60 19.64 -20.90 -27.21
CA THR A 60 20.05 -19.56 -26.83
C THR A 60 20.44 -19.71 -25.36
N GLU A 61 21.67 -20.18 -25.14
CA GLU A 61 22.46 -19.79 -23.97
C GLU A 61 22.73 -18.28 -24.06
N ASN A 62 21.66 -17.47 -24.06
CA ASN A 62 21.80 -16.11 -23.60
C ASN A 62 21.94 -16.29 -22.11
N GLY A 63 23.17 -16.18 -21.63
CA GLY A 63 23.41 -15.79 -20.25
C GLY A 63 22.51 -14.59 -19.99
N ASN A 64 21.36 -14.87 -19.36
CA ASN A 64 20.70 -13.91 -18.52
C ASN A 64 21.73 -13.72 -17.42
N ASP A 65 22.65 -12.80 -17.67
CA ASP A 65 23.40 -12.11 -16.65
C ASP A 65 22.28 -11.56 -15.76
N ASP A 66 21.88 -12.38 -14.79
CA ASP A 66 20.95 -12.05 -13.72
C ASP A 66 21.69 -11.09 -12.79
N SER A 67 22.22 -10.03 -13.38
CA SER A 67 22.14 -8.71 -12.81
C SER A 67 20.65 -8.35 -12.85
N SER A 68 19.85 -9.03 -12.03
CA SER A 68 18.61 -8.47 -11.51
C SER A 68 19.06 -7.24 -10.72
N ALA A 69 19.35 -6.16 -11.43
CA ALA A 69 19.34 -4.83 -10.84
C ALA A 69 17.98 -4.78 -10.17
N SER A 70 17.95 -4.76 -8.83
CA SER A 70 16.72 -4.93 -8.07
C SER A 70 15.68 -3.97 -8.61
N ASP A 71 14.74 -4.48 -9.42
CA ASP A 71 13.74 -3.67 -10.09
C ASP A 71 12.72 -3.24 -9.03
N GLY A 72 12.56 -1.94 -8.83
CA GLY A 72 11.62 -1.44 -7.83
C GLY A 72 11.94 -0.03 -7.35
N THR A 73 11.21 0.39 -6.33
CA THR A 73 11.40 1.67 -5.66
C THR A 73 11.99 1.42 -4.28
N ILE A 74 12.99 2.20 -3.90
CA ILE A 74 13.48 2.27 -2.52
C ILE A 74 12.54 3.16 -1.72
N LEU A 75 12.04 2.66 -0.58
CA LEU A 75 11.34 3.51 0.40
C LEU A 75 12.38 4.10 1.37
N GLY A 76 12.55 5.42 1.29
CA GLY A 76 13.34 6.23 2.21
C GLY A 76 12.61 6.44 3.53
N ASP A 77 12.70 7.64 4.09
CA ASP A 77 12.05 7.98 5.35
C ASP A 77 10.53 8.20 5.20
N ILE A 78 9.80 7.99 6.30
CA ILE A 78 8.41 8.39 6.43
C ILE A 78 8.29 9.38 7.58
N ARG A 79 7.77 10.57 7.29
CA ARG A 79 7.45 11.58 8.30
C ARG A 79 5.94 11.72 8.45
N ILE A 80 5.47 11.90 9.68
CA ILE A 80 4.09 12.26 9.98
C ILE A 80 4.07 13.70 10.47
N GLU A 81 3.21 14.53 9.90
CA GLU A 81 3.03 15.92 10.31
C GLU A 81 1.55 16.20 10.58
N ASN A 82 1.26 16.85 11.69
CA ASN A 82 -0.06 17.37 12.01
C ASN A 82 -0.04 18.90 11.95
N VAL A 83 -0.57 19.48 10.88
CA VAL A 83 -0.70 20.93 10.76
C VAL A 83 -2.06 21.46 11.20
N ASP A 84 -3.00 20.57 11.58
CA ASP A 84 -4.28 20.93 12.16
C ASP A 84 -4.12 21.61 13.54
N ASP A 85 -5.14 22.36 13.93
CA ASP A 85 -5.23 23.01 15.24
C ASP A 85 -5.71 22.05 16.37
N GLY A 86 -6.00 20.80 16.04
CA GLY A 86 -6.40 19.70 16.93
C GLY A 86 -5.31 18.63 17.14
N SER A 87 -5.58 17.71 18.07
CA SER A 87 -4.75 16.53 18.29
C SER A 87 -5.32 15.33 17.54
N HIS A 88 -4.43 14.53 16.95
CA HIS A 88 -4.82 13.39 16.11
C HIS A 88 -4.03 12.13 16.46
N THR A 89 -4.64 10.97 16.21
CA THR A 89 -3.96 9.68 16.26
C THR A 89 -3.77 9.15 14.83
N VAL A 90 -2.54 8.86 14.45
CA VAL A 90 -2.21 8.30 13.14
C VAL A 90 -1.64 6.89 13.30
N ASP A 91 -2.29 5.91 12.69
CA ASP A 91 -1.74 4.57 12.50
C ASP A 91 -1.03 4.52 11.14
N VAL A 92 0.18 3.97 11.10
CA VAL A 92 0.93 3.75 9.86
C VAL A 92 1.35 2.29 9.77
N VAL A 93 1.09 1.68 8.62
CA VAL A 93 1.50 0.32 8.28
C VAL A 93 2.30 0.36 6.99
N VAL A 94 3.47 -0.27 6.99
CA VAL A 94 4.33 -0.43 5.81
C VAL A 94 4.40 -1.91 5.47
N GLU A 95 4.08 -2.22 4.22
CA GLU A 95 4.10 -3.56 3.66
C GLU A 95 5.11 -3.60 2.52
N PHE A 96 6.00 -4.60 2.51
CA PHE A 96 6.85 -4.91 1.36
C PHE A 96 6.43 -6.27 0.79
N GLY A 97 6.08 -6.29 -0.50
CA GLY A 97 5.38 -7.43 -1.08
C GLY A 97 4.06 -7.72 -0.37
N ASP A 98 3.98 -8.84 0.35
CA ASP A 98 2.80 -9.28 1.13
C ASP A 98 3.11 -9.38 2.64
N GLU A 99 4.25 -8.87 3.10
CA GLU A 99 4.69 -8.90 4.50
C GLU A 99 4.60 -7.50 5.14
N ILE A 100 4.05 -7.44 6.35
CA ILE A 100 4.03 -6.22 7.16
C ILE A 100 5.40 -6.09 7.82
N GLU A 101 6.17 -5.12 7.35
CA GLU A 101 7.49 -4.79 7.88
C GLU A 101 7.40 -3.82 9.06
N HIS A 102 6.44 -2.89 9.01
CA HIS A 102 6.27 -1.87 10.04
C HIS A 102 4.81 -1.66 10.40
N TRP A 103 4.55 -1.46 11.69
CA TRP A 103 3.28 -0.98 12.20
C TRP A 103 3.51 -0.16 13.47
N SER A 104 3.17 1.13 13.41
CA SER A 104 3.14 2.02 14.56
C SER A 104 1.86 2.83 14.66
N THR A 105 1.62 3.37 15.86
CA THR A 105 0.54 4.32 16.16
C THR A 105 1.18 5.53 16.86
N HIS A 106 0.87 6.74 16.38
CA HIS A 106 1.43 7.99 16.89
C HIS A 106 0.31 8.94 17.30
N GLU A 107 0.41 9.49 18.51
CA GLU A 107 -0.43 10.58 18.99
C GLU A 107 0.32 11.89 18.74
N LEU A 108 -0.28 12.80 17.97
CA LEU A 108 0.30 14.08 17.58
C LEU A 108 -0.52 15.23 18.17
N GLU A 109 0.14 16.15 18.85
CA GLU A 109 -0.49 17.43 19.24
C GLU A 109 -0.62 18.36 18.01
N SER A 110 -1.26 19.50 18.18
CA SER A 110 -1.36 20.50 17.10
C SER A 110 0.01 21.05 16.72
N ALA A 111 0.25 21.20 15.41
CA ALA A 111 1.51 21.67 14.86
C ALA A 111 2.73 20.83 15.29
N ASP A 112 2.50 19.54 15.53
CA ASP A 112 3.52 18.56 15.92
C ASP A 112 3.83 17.62 14.75
N GLY A 113 4.94 16.89 14.85
CA GLY A 113 5.35 15.95 13.83
C GLY A 113 6.40 14.99 14.36
N THR A 114 6.50 13.84 13.70
CA THR A 114 7.43 12.78 14.07
C THR A 114 7.89 12.02 12.85
N GLU A 115 9.11 11.49 12.90
CA GLU A 115 9.67 10.65 11.85
C GLU A 115 9.62 9.20 12.34
N LEU A 116 9.22 8.28 11.47
CA LEU A 116 9.21 6.86 11.80
C LEU A 116 10.64 6.34 11.81
N GLU A 117 10.95 5.50 12.80
CA GLU A 117 12.17 4.71 12.76
C GLU A 117 12.08 3.75 11.57
N ARG A 118 13.12 3.77 10.73
CA ARG A 118 13.17 2.96 9.52
C ARG A 118 13.59 1.53 9.87
N ASP A 119 12.59 0.69 10.05
CA ASP A 119 12.77 -0.74 10.33
C ASP A 119 12.48 -1.66 9.12
N TRP A 120 12.06 -1.08 7.99
CA TRP A 120 11.82 -1.80 6.73
C TRP A 120 13.08 -1.94 5.87
N THR A 121 13.03 -2.87 4.90
CA THR A 121 14.13 -3.09 3.95
C THR A 121 14.57 -1.81 3.22
N THR A 122 15.89 -1.72 2.99
CA THR A 122 16.50 -0.64 2.21
C THR A 122 16.74 -1.02 0.75
N GLU A 123 16.37 -2.23 0.35
CA GLU A 123 16.53 -2.73 -1.00
C GLU A 123 15.39 -2.24 -1.91
N PRO A 124 15.63 -2.04 -3.21
CA PRO A 124 14.57 -1.68 -4.14
C PRO A 124 13.51 -2.76 -4.21
N GLY A 125 12.24 -2.39 -4.19
CA GLY A 125 11.15 -3.36 -4.26
C GLY A 125 9.78 -2.74 -4.49
N SER A 126 8.75 -3.58 -4.36
CA SER A 126 7.36 -3.14 -4.30
C SER A 126 6.95 -2.98 -2.84
N PHE A 127 6.42 -1.81 -2.50
CA PHE A 127 5.89 -1.55 -1.18
C PHE A 127 4.48 -0.95 -1.25
N ARG A 128 3.79 -0.98 -0.12
CA ARG A 128 2.51 -0.32 0.13
C ARG A 128 2.56 0.35 1.48
N VAL A 129 2.08 1.59 1.54
CA VAL A 129 1.92 2.32 2.80
C VAL A 129 0.44 2.57 3.02
N THR A 130 -0.03 2.19 4.20
CA THR A 130 -1.40 2.41 4.65
C THR A 130 -1.36 3.30 5.89
N ALA A 131 -2.02 4.46 5.81
CA ALA A 131 -2.14 5.39 6.93
C ALA A 131 -3.61 5.55 7.32
N ARG A 132 -3.90 5.65 8.62
CA ARG A 132 -5.27 5.84 9.13
C ARG A 132 -5.29 6.91 10.20
N LEU A 133 -6.22 7.85 10.07
CA LEU A 133 -6.44 8.95 10.99
C LEU A 133 -7.60 8.61 11.95
N ASP A 134 -7.41 8.73 13.26
CA ASP A 134 -8.42 8.61 14.31
C ASP A 134 -9.35 7.38 14.26
N GLY A 135 -8.91 6.32 13.57
CA GLY A 135 -9.68 5.10 13.36
C GLY A 135 -10.69 5.14 12.21
N ASP A 136 -10.66 6.19 11.37
CA ASP A 136 -11.46 6.33 10.14
C ASP A 136 -11.01 5.38 9.01
N ASP A 137 -11.54 5.57 7.81
CA ASP A 137 -11.14 4.80 6.64
C ASP A 137 -9.65 5.06 6.28
N PRO A 138 -8.86 4.00 6.04
CA PRO A 138 -7.44 4.14 5.74
C PRO A 138 -7.19 4.70 4.33
N VAL A 139 -6.15 5.51 4.21
CA VAL A 139 -5.56 5.94 2.93
C VAL A 139 -4.41 5.00 2.60
N GLN A 140 -4.47 4.40 1.41
CA GLN A 140 -3.45 3.47 0.91
C GLN A 140 -2.77 4.08 -0.32
N VAL A 141 -1.44 3.96 -0.38
CA VAL A 141 -0.62 4.41 -1.50
C VAL A 141 0.42 3.36 -1.88
N ASP A 142 0.69 3.30 -3.17
CA ASP A 142 1.68 2.42 -3.80
C ASP A 142 2.60 3.28 -4.71
N PRO A 143 3.86 2.87 -4.98
CA PRO A 143 4.81 3.63 -5.81
C PRO A 143 4.29 4.04 -7.20
N GLU A 144 3.34 3.27 -7.73
CA GLU A 144 2.68 3.55 -9.00
C GLU A 144 1.96 4.92 -9.03
N THR A 145 1.54 5.40 -7.86
CA THR A 145 0.90 6.72 -7.67
C THR A 145 1.83 7.86 -8.09
N TRP A 146 3.15 7.65 -8.01
CA TRP A 146 4.18 8.65 -8.30
C TRP A 146 5.11 8.25 -9.44
N ASN A 147 4.59 7.55 -10.45
CA ASN A 147 5.34 7.13 -11.64
C ASN A 147 6.52 6.17 -11.35
N ARG A 148 6.50 5.44 -10.22
CA ARG A 148 7.56 4.50 -9.84
C ARG A 148 8.95 5.16 -9.84
N ALA A 149 9.09 6.29 -9.15
CA ALA A 149 10.41 6.87 -8.91
C ALA A 149 11.36 5.82 -8.29
N PRO A 150 12.68 5.89 -8.55
CA PRO A 150 13.63 4.89 -8.04
C PRO A 150 13.78 4.94 -6.51
N CYS A 151 13.51 6.11 -5.91
CA CYS A 151 13.47 6.31 -4.47
C CYS A 151 12.33 7.26 -4.12
N LEU A 152 11.66 7.02 -3.00
CA LEU A 152 10.60 7.87 -2.47
C LEU A 152 10.75 8.02 -0.95
N GLU A 153 10.73 9.24 -0.45
CA GLU A 153 10.42 9.59 0.94
C GLU A 153 8.95 9.99 1.02
N LEU A 154 8.27 9.67 2.11
CA LEU A 154 6.84 9.94 2.27
C LEU A 154 6.55 10.91 3.41
N VAL A 155 5.55 11.76 3.21
CA VAL A 155 4.99 12.61 4.26
C VAL A 155 3.51 12.28 4.42
N VAL A 156 3.17 11.72 5.59
CA VAL A 156 1.80 11.51 6.04
C VAL A 156 1.34 12.79 6.73
N LEU A 157 0.51 13.57 6.06
CA LEU A 157 0.11 14.90 6.51
C LEU A 157 -1.35 14.89 6.95
N VAL A 158 -1.61 15.35 8.17
CA VAL A 158 -2.94 15.81 8.58
C VAL A 158 -3.01 17.31 8.29
N ASP A 159 -3.82 17.69 7.31
CA ASP A 159 -3.88 19.07 6.84
C ASP A 159 -4.74 19.99 7.74
N ARG A 160 -4.89 21.26 7.36
CA ARG A 160 -5.58 22.30 8.14
C ARG A 160 -7.08 22.07 8.29
N ASP A 161 -7.67 21.24 7.45
CA ASP A 161 -9.07 20.84 7.50
C ASP A 161 -9.25 19.53 8.30
N GLY A 162 -8.16 18.95 8.82
CA GLY A 162 -8.16 17.70 9.58
C GLY A 162 -8.26 16.45 8.71
N GLU A 163 -7.95 16.55 7.42
CA GLU A 163 -7.97 15.41 6.49
C GLU A 163 -6.56 14.80 6.35
N LEU A 164 -6.52 13.48 6.10
CA LEU A 164 -5.27 12.75 5.92
C LEU A 164 -4.88 12.70 4.45
N THR A 165 -3.64 13.10 4.14
CA THR A 165 -3.05 12.95 2.81
C THR A 165 -1.66 12.34 2.89
N VAL A 166 -1.25 11.64 1.84
CA VAL A 166 0.11 11.10 1.73
C VAL A 166 0.79 11.72 0.52
N LEU A 167 1.91 12.37 0.79
CA LEU A 167 2.75 13.03 -0.20
C LEU A 167 4.03 12.21 -0.37
N ALA A 168 4.67 12.34 -1.53
CA ALA A 168 5.95 11.72 -1.78
C ALA A 168 6.95 12.75 -2.31
N ASP A 169 8.20 12.59 -1.88
CA ASP A 169 9.35 13.36 -2.30
C ASP A 169 10.39 12.39 -2.89
N ALA A 170 10.94 12.70 -4.06
CA ALA A 170 11.92 11.86 -4.76
C ALA A 170 13.34 12.43 -4.67
N ASP A 171 13.50 13.60 -4.07
CA ASP A 171 14.74 14.37 -3.96
C ASP A 171 15.26 14.43 -2.51
N GLY A 172 14.67 13.60 -1.64
CA GLY A 172 14.96 13.47 -0.22
C GLY A 172 16.40 13.11 0.13
N GLU A 173 16.80 13.33 1.38
CA GLU A 173 18.17 13.06 1.84
C GLU A 173 18.55 11.58 1.67
N HIS A 174 17.61 10.64 1.83
CA HIS A 174 17.85 9.21 1.55
C HIS A 174 17.66 8.82 0.07
N CYS A 175 17.17 9.74 -0.75
CA CYS A 175 16.99 9.56 -2.18
C CYS A 175 18.05 10.30 -3.03
N GLY A 176 18.85 11.15 -2.39
CA GLY A 176 19.93 11.92 -3.01
C GLY A 176 21.29 11.48 -2.53
N ASP A 177 21.95 10.63 -3.31
CA ASP A 177 23.42 10.58 -3.49
C ASP A 177 23.71 9.63 -4.67
N ASP A 178 23.22 9.99 -5.86
CA ASP A 178 23.89 9.61 -7.11
C ASP A 178 24.41 10.91 -7.76
N ASP A 179 25.17 11.69 -6.99
CA ASP A 179 26.21 12.55 -7.58
C ASP A 179 27.28 11.59 -8.13
N GLY A 180 26.97 11.02 -9.29
CA GLY A 180 27.89 10.20 -10.05
C GLY A 180 29.23 10.89 -10.12
N ASP A 181 30.26 10.13 -9.72
CA ASP A 181 31.68 10.39 -9.88
C ASP A 181 32.03 11.60 -10.78
N GLU A 182 32.06 12.81 -10.21
CA GLU A 182 32.76 13.92 -10.84
C GLU A 182 34.26 13.68 -10.72
N ASP A 183 34.82 13.23 -11.85
CA ASP A 183 36.22 13.39 -12.22
C ASP A 183 37.22 12.73 -11.26
N GLY A 184 37.39 11.42 -11.47
CA GLY A 184 38.69 10.77 -11.35
C GLY A 184 39.75 11.56 -12.13
N SER A 185 40.34 12.55 -11.49
CA SER A 185 41.48 13.33 -11.94
C SER A 185 42.65 12.35 -12.13
N GLN A 186 42.74 11.79 -13.33
CA GLN A 186 43.86 10.96 -13.77
C GLN A 186 45.15 11.79 -13.58
N PRO A 187 46.15 11.30 -12.82
CA PRO A 187 47.45 11.96 -12.82
C PRO A 187 48.01 11.86 -14.24
N PHE A 188 48.16 12.99 -14.93
CA PHE A 188 48.93 13.05 -16.17
C PHE A 188 50.38 12.64 -15.86
N ASP A 189 50.71 11.39 -16.18
CA ASP A 189 52.09 10.89 -16.28
C ASP A 189 52.75 11.59 -17.49
N GLY A 190 53.29 12.77 -17.23
CA GLY A 190 54.07 13.54 -18.20
C GLY A 190 55.49 12.97 -18.31
N GLY A 191 55.63 11.87 -19.04
CA GLY A 191 56.91 11.41 -19.57
C GLY A 191 57.16 11.96 -20.99
N ASP A 192 58.06 12.94 -21.11
CA ASP A 192 59.26 12.91 -21.98
C ASP A 192 60.17 14.11 -21.66
#